data_AF-A0A0U2YGN1-F1
#
_entry.id   AF-A0A0U2YGN1-F1
#
_cell.length_a   1.000
_cell.length_b   1.000
_cell.length_c   1.000
_cell.angle_alpha   90.00
_cell.angle_beta   90.00
_cell.angle_gamma   90.00
#
_symmetry.space_group_name_H-M   'P 1'
#
loop_
_entity.id
_entity.type
_entity.pdbx_description
1 polymer ?
#
loop_
_entity_poly.entity_id
_entity_poly.type
_entity_poly.pdbx_seq_one_letter_code
_entity_poly.pdbx_strand_id
1 'polypeptide(L)'
;PEATRTVRATFHSMREACACVTAFTPARVVPVAVEVLDHNAINAVESEFAFGLAADAGALLIVSVDGPTEEVERASLVVEEVERASLVVEQVLRAGGGFDVLRAVTREEEDRLWDVRRALSPAMKKFGSLKLNEDVVVPRSRVPELVERVEEIGRRHNTFVVNFGHAGDGNIHVNFMC
;
A
#
# COMPACT_ATOMS: atom_id res chain seq x y z
N PRO A 1 -6.79 -19.02 -3.07
CA PRO A 1 -5.35 -19.27 -3.32
C PRO A 1 -4.79 -20.32 -2.35
N GLU A 2 -3.99 -21.25 -2.86
CA GLU A 2 -3.25 -22.22 -2.03
C GLU A 2 -2.06 -21.58 -1.33
N ALA A 3 -1.48 -20.53 -1.93
CA ALA A 3 -0.43 -19.72 -1.35
C ALA A 3 -0.61 -18.23 -1.69
N THR A 4 -0.34 -17.37 -0.72
CA THR A 4 -0.25 -15.91 -0.85
C THR A 4 1.00 -15.47 -0.10
N ARG A 5 1.64 -14.39 -0.54
CA ARG A 5 2.68 -13.69 0.23
C ARG A 5 2.49 -12.19 0.11
N THR A 6 2.77 -11.48 1.20
CA THR A 6 2.63 -10.03 1.28
C THR A 6 3.97 -9.38 1.62
N VAL A 7 4.30 -8.31 0.92
CA VAL A 7 5.45 -7.45 1.17
C VAL A 7 4.95 -6.03 1.43
N ARG A 8 5.44 -5.42 2.50
CA ARG A 8 5.20 -4.01 2.82
C ARG A 8 6.49 -3.23 2.64
N ALA A 9 6.40 -2.02 2.10
CA ALA A 9 7.52 -1.10 2.05
C ALA A 9 7.10 0.33 2.39
N THR A 10 7.95 1.03 3.15
CA THR A 10 7.81 2.45 3.47
C THR A 10 8.78 3.28 2.62
N PHE A 11 8.30 4.44 2.15
CA PHE A 11 9.01 5.36 1.26
C PHE A 11 8.96 6.78 1.81
N HIS A 12 9.91 7.63 1.44
CA HIS A 12 9.91 9.04 1.84
C HIS A 12 8.93 9.87 1.01
N SER A 13 8.43 9.35 -0.11
CA SER A 13 7.40 10.03 -0.91
C SER A 13 6.47 9.08 -1.67
N MET A 14 5.27 9.59 -1.98
CA MET A 14 4.31 8.92 -2.88
C MET A 14 4.90 8.66 -4.27
N ARG A 15 5.80 9.53 -4.74
CA ARG A 15 6.46 9.40 -6.04
C ARG A 15 7.37 8.18 -6.12
N GLU A 16 8.17 7.93 -5.08
CA GLU A 16 9.03 6.74 -4.97
C GLU A 16 8.20 5.46 -4.91
N ALA A 17 7.14 5.46 -4.09
CA ALA A 17 6.21 4.34 -4.00
C ALA A 17 5.58 4.02 -5.36
N CYS A 18 4.94 4.98 -6.02
CA CYS A 18 4.28 4.76 -7.31
C CYS A 18 5.25 4.37 -8.43
N ALA A 19 6.52 4.79 -8.38
CA ALA A 19 7.53 4.32 -9.33
C ALA A 19 7.73 2.80 -9.24
N CYS A 20 7.77 2.24 -8.02
CA CYS A 20 7.87 0.79 -7.79
C CYS A 20 6.71 0.02 -8.41
N VAL A 21 5.48 0.57 -8.34
CA VAL A 21 4.28 -0.09 -8.89
C VAL A 21 4.43 -0.35 -10.40
N THR A 22 5.05 0.57 -11.13
CA THR A 22 5.31 0.40 -12.56
C THR A 22 6.48 -0.54 -12.86
N ALA A 23 7.37 -0.78 -11.88
CA ALA A 23 8.55 -1.62 -12.01
C ALA A 23 8.25 -3.13 -11.87
N PHE A 24 7.08 -3.53 -11.37
CA PHE A 24 6.71 -4.95 -11.27
C PHE A 24 6.54 -5.61 -12.66
N THR A 25 6.01 -4.88 -13.64
CA THR A 25 5.80 -5.39 -15.00
C THR A 25 7.10 -5.83 -15.68
N PRO A 26 8.17 -5.00 -15.78
CA PRO A 26 9.44 -5.44 -16.34
C PRO A 26 10.12 -6.55 -15.50
N ALA A 27 9.84 -6.62 -14.20
CA ALA A 27 10.30 -7.70 -13.32
C ALA A 27 9.52 -9.02 -13.49
N ARG A 28 8.51 -9.06 -14.38
CA ARG A 28 7.64 -10.21 -14.65
C ARG A 28 6.89 -10.71 -13.41
N VAL A 29 6.55 -9.80 -12.50
CA VAL A 29 5.68 -10.08 -11.37
C VAL A 29 4.35 -9.39 -11.60
N VAL A 30 3.26 -10.14 -11.37
CA VAL A 30 1.89 -9.61 -11.40
C VAL A 30 1.33 -9.70 -9.98
N PRO A 31 1.35 -8.60 -9.22
CA PRO A 31 0.71 -8.57 -7.92
C PRO A 31 -0.80 -8.75 -8.02
N VAL A 32 -1.39 -9.46 -7.05
CA VAL A 32 -2.84 -9.56 -6.91
C VAL A 32 -3.43 -8.36 -6.17
N ALA A 33 -2.62 -7.70 -5.33
CA ALA A 33 -2.98 -6.47 -4.65
C ALA A 33 -1.78 -5.52 -4.57
N VAL A 34 -2.04 -4.23 -4.75
CA VAL A 34 -1.06 -3.15 -4.56
C VAL A 34 -1.78 -1.99 -3.90
N GLU A 35 -1.77 -1.96 -2.57
CA GLU A 35 -2.30 -0.84 -1.80
C GLU A 35 -1.25 0.24 -1.61
N VAL A 36 -1.71 1.49 -1.55
CA VAL A 36 -0.91 2.63 -1.11
C VAL A 36 -1.63 3.41 -0.01
N LEU A 37 -0.87 3.90 0.96
CA LEU A 37 -1.30 4.88 1.96
C LEU A 37 -0.38 6.09 1.89
N ASP A 38 -0.93 7.30 2.01
CA ASP A 38 -0.17 8.54 2.08
C ASP A 38 0.34 8.86 3.50
N HIS A 39 1.16 9.91 3.62
CA HIS A 39 1.73 10.37 4.90
C HIS A 39 0.66 10.59 5.98
N ASN A 40 -0.45 11.24 5.62
CA ASN A 40 -1.52 11.54 6.57
C ASN A 40 -2.24 10.28 7.04
N ALA A 41 -2.47 9.31 6.15
CA ALA A 41 -3.00 7.99 6.48
C ALA A 41 -2.08 7.25 7.47
N ILE A 42 -0.78 7.25 7.19
CA ILE A 42 0.22 6.59 8.03
C ILE A 42 0.23 7.19 9.43
N ASN A 43 0.32 8.52 9.54
CA ASN A 43 0.31 9.21 10.83
C ASN A 43 -1.01 9.04 11.58
N ALA A 44 -2.14 9.02 10.89
CA ALA A 44 -3.45 8.80 11.49
C ALA A 44 -3.49 7.42 12.18
N VAL A 45 -3.02 6.38 11.49
CA VAL A 45 -2.98 5.01 12.00
C VAL A 45 -1.93 4.86 13.11
N GLU A 46 -0.73 5.40 12.92
CA GLU A 46 0.36 5.29 13.89
C GLU A 46 0.01 5.97 15.21
N SER A 47 -0.59 7.17 15.15
CA SER A 47 -1.01 7.90 16.36
C SER A 47 -2.13 7.23 17.16
N GLU A 48 -2.86 6.29 16.58
CA GLU A 48 -3.96 5.58 17.24
C GLU A 48 -3.54 4.20 17.73
N PHE A 49 -2.77 3.47 16.92
CA PHE A 49 -2.53 2.03 17.12
C PHE A 49 -1.06 1.66 17.33
N ALA A 50 -0.11 2.60 17.13
CA ALA A 50 1.33 2.41 17.35
C ALA A 50 1.90 1.15 16.66
N PHE A 51 1.76 1.07 15.33
CA PHE A 51 2.28 -0.05 14.53
C PHE A 51 3.80 0.01 14.34
N GLY A 52 4.47 1.05 14.83
CA GLY A 52 5.91 1.25 14.68
C GLY A 52 6.30 1.78 13.31
N LEU A 53 5.40 2.50 12.64
CA LEU A 53 5.68 3.14 11.36
C LEU A 53 6.58 4.38 11.57
N ALA A 54 7.51 4.58 10.65
CA ALA A 54 8.48 5.68 10.74
C ALA A 54 7.79 7.05 10.60
N ALA A 55 8.22 8.03 11.39
CA ALA A 55 7.63 9.38 11.38
C ALA A 55 7.90 10.16 10.07
N ASP A 56 8.95 9.80 9.35
CA ASP A 56 9.35 10.36 8.05
C ASP A 56 8.81 9.54 6.86
N ALA A 57 7.85 8.65 7.11
CA ALA A 57 7.14 7.91 6.07
C ALA A 57 6.24 8.83 5.24
N GLY A 58 6.60 9.07 3.98
CA GLY A 58 5.79 9.82 3.02
C GLY A 58 4.75 8.96 2.30
N ALA A 59 5.01 7.66 2.17
CA ALA A 59 4.06 6.69 1.62
C ALA A 59 4.37 5.26 2.10
N LEU A 60 3.36 4.39 2.07
CA LEU A 60 3.46 2.98 2.41
C LEU A 60 2.79 2.15 1.32
N LEU A 61 3.50 1.14 0.80
CA LEU A 61 2.93 0.15 -0.10
C LEU A 61 2.71 -1.18 0.64
N ILE A 62 1.60 -1.83 0.32
CA ILE A 62 1.35 -3.24 0.67
C ILE A 62 1.09 -3.97 -0.64
N VAL A 63 1.94 -4.95 -0.95
CA VAL A 63 1.94 -5.68 -2.21
C VAL A 63 1.75 -7.15 -1.91
N SER A 64 0.73 -7.77 -2.49
CA SER A 64 0.50 -9.21 -2.37
C SER A 64 0.67 -9.89 -3.71
N VAL A 65 1.24 -11.09 -3.67
CA VAL A 65 1.31 -12.03 -4.79
C VAL A 65 0.65 -13.33 -4.37
N ASP A 66 -0.02 -13.99 -5.29
CA ASP A 66 -0.65 -15.28 -5.05
C ASP A 66 -0.30 -16.29 -6.15
N GLY A 67 -0.61 -17.54 -5.86
CA GLY A 67 -0.46 -18.64 -6.79
C GLY A 67 -1.82 -19.21 -7.18
N PRO A 68 -1.94 -19.82 -8.37
CA PRO A 68 -3.17 -20.49 -8.78
C PRO A 68 -3.51 -21.61 -7.79
N THR A 69 -4.80 -21.92 -7.66
CA THR A 69 -5.23 -23.14 -6.97
C THR A 69 -4.96 -24.33 -7.90
N GLU A 70 -3.99 -25.18 -7.57
CA GLU A 70 -3.69 -26.39 -8.34
C GLU A 70 -4.14 -27.66 -7.60
N GLU A 71 -4.03 -28.82 -8.25
CA GLU A 71 -4.20 -30.10 -7.56
C GLU A 71 -3.08 -30.30 -6.54
N VAL A 72 -3.38 -31.02 -5.44
CA VAL A 72 -2.48 -31.22 -4.28
C VAL A 72 -1.05 -31.64 -4.66
N GLU A 73 -0.88 -32.38 -5.75
CA GLU A 73 0.43 -32.84 -6.24
C GLU A 73 1.37 -31.71 -6.68
N ARG A 74 0.83 -30.52 -7.02
CA ARG A 74 1.62 -29.34 -7.43
C ARG A 74 1.62 -28.22 -6.39
N ALA A 75 0.92 -28.38 -5.27
CA ALA A 75 0.84 -27.35 -4.24
C ALA A 75 2.21 -26.85 -3.75
N SER A 76 3.21 -27.74 -3.65
CA SER A 76 4.59 -27.35 -3.30
C SER A 76 5.26 -26.46 -4.33
N LEU A 77 5.00 -26.67 -5.63
CA LEU A 77 5.55 -25.84 -6.71
C LEU A 77 4.91 -24.44 -6.70
N VAL A 78 3.61 -24.37 -6.44
CA VAL A 78 2.87 -23.11 -6.28
C VAL A 78 3.45 -22.30 -5.13
N VAL A 79 3.71 -22.93 -3.97
CA VAL A 79 4.34 -22.24 -2.84
C VAL A 79 5.71 -21.69 -3.21
N GLU A 80 6.58 -22.47 -3.88
CA GLU A 80 7.88 -21.99 -4.33
C GLU A 80 7.79 -20.81 -5.31
N GLU A 81 6.81 -20.81 -6.21
CA GLU A 81 6.59 -19.72 -7.16
C GLU A 81 6.17 -18.43 -6.46
N VAL A 82 5.22 -18.51 -5.52
CA VAL A 82 4.78 -17.36 -4.72
C VAL A 82 5.91 -16.82 -3.85
N GLU A 83 6.73 -17.70 -3.26
CA GLU A 83 7.93 -17.28 -2.52
C GLU A 83 8.91 -16.53 -3.43
N ARG A 84 9.24 -17.07 -4.61
CA ARG A 84 10.11 -16.41 -5.58
C ARG A 84 9.54 -15.06 -6.03
N ALA A 85 8.25 -14.99 -6.33
CA ALA A 85 7.59 -13.73 -6.70
C ALA A 85 7.68 -12.69 -5.59
N SER A 86 7.45 -13.09 -4.33
CA SER A 86 7.53 -12.20 -3.17
C SER A 86 8.96 -11.68 -2.92
N LEU A 87 9.98 -12.49 -3.20
CA LEU A 87 11.38 -12.05 -3.15
C LEU A 87 11.68 -11.01 -4.23
N VAL A 88 11.15 -11.17 -5.44
CA VAL A 88 11.30 -10.17 -6.51
C VAL A 88 10.58 -8.87 -6.14
N VAL A 89 9.38 -8.94 -5.56
CA VAL A 89 8.68 -7.75 -5.03
C VAL A 89 9.54 -7.04 -3.99
N GLU A 90 10.08 -7.76 -3.02
CA GLU A 90 10.98 -7.19 -2.01
C GLU A 90 12.19 -6.49 -2.65
N GLN A 91 12.83 -7.12 -3.63
CA GLN A 91 13.96 -6.53 -4.36
C GLN A 91 13.58 -5.25 -5.12
N VAL A 92 12.44 -5.25 -5.81
CA VAL A 92 11.94 -4.07 -6.54
C VAL A 92 11.68 -2.92 -5.57
N LEU A 93 11.03 -3.19 -4.44
CA LEU A 93 10.71 -2.18 -3.43
C LEU A 93 11.98 -1.59 -2.80
N ARG A 94 12.97 -2.43 -2.44
CA ARG A 94 14.27 -1.97 -1.91
C ARG A 94 15.03 -1.14 -2.96
N ALA A 95 15.10 -1.61 -4.20
CA ALA A 95 15.79 -0.91 -5.28
C ALA A 95 15.14 0.43 -5.64
N GLY A 96 13.82 0.55 -5.45
CA GLY A 96 13.07 1.79 -5.66
C GLY A 96 13.10 2.77 -4.48
N GLY A 97 13.93 2.54 -3.46
CA GLY A 97 14.12 3.45 -2.33
C GLY A 97 13.30 3.11 -1.08
N GLY A 98 12.65 1.94 -1.02
CA GLY A 98 11.97 1.49 0.18
C GLY A 98 12.96 1.30 1.33
N PHE A 99 12.81 2.08 2.41
CA PHE A 99 13.78 2.12 3.51
C PHE A 99 13.40 1.20 4.68
N ASP A 100 12.13 0.82 4.78
CA ASP A 100 11.63 -0.19 5.70
C ASP A 100 10.79 -1.18 4.91
N VAL A 101 11.39 -2.35 4.60
CA VAL A 101 10.77 -3.38 3.76
C VAL A 101 10.66 -4.67 4.55
N LEU A 102 9.42 -5.14 4.71
CA LEU A 102 9.07 -6.35 5.43
C LEU A 102 8.34 -7.30 4.48
N ARG A 103 8.83 -8.53 4.39
CA ARG A 103 8.18 -9.62 3.67
C ARG A 103 7.69 -10.64 4.67
N ALA A 104 6.39 -10.91 4.65
CA ALA A 104 5.81 -11.93 5.48
C ALA A 104 6.17 -13.33 4.94
N VAL A 105 6.51 -14.25 5.84
CA VAL A 105 6.75 -15.67 5.55
C VAL A 105 5.67 -16.57 6.16
N THR A 106 4.85 -16.05 7.09
CA THR A 106 3.68 -16.75 7.65
C THR A 106 2.39 -15.96 7.44
N ARG A 107 1.24 -16.64 7.55
CA ARG A 107 -0.08 -15.98 7.45
C ARG A 107 -0.28 -14.94 8.54
N GLU A 108 0.19 -15.21 9.75
CA GLU A 108 0.12 -14.27 10.87
C GLU A 108 0.92 -13.00 10.60
N GLU A 109 2.07 -13.11 9.93
CA GLU A 109 2.84 -11.95 9.50
C GLU A 109 2.14 -11.19 8.37
N GLU A 110 1.55 -11.90 7.40
CA GLU A 110 0.75 -11.28 6.34
C GLU A 110 -0.41 -10.47 6.94
N ASP A 111 -1.13 -11.06 7.90
CA ASP A 111 -2.22 -10.39 8.60
C ASP A 111 -1.72 -9.12 9.31
N ARG A 112 -0.59 -9.17 10.01
CA ARG A 112 -0.01 -7.98 10.66
C ARG A 112 0.34 -6.88 9.66
N LEU A 113 0.84 -7.21 8.47
CA LEU A 113 1.12 -6.20 7.44
C LEU A 113 -0.18 -5.53 6.95
N TRP A 114 -1.27 -6.29 6.84
CA TRP A 114 -2.58 -5.78 6.44
C TRP A 114 -3.34 -5.05 7.54
N ASP A 115 -3.01 -5.25 8.82
CA ASP A 115 -3.67 -4.55 9.93
C ASP A 115 -3.54 -3.04 9.83
N VAL A 116 -2.39 -2.53 9.34
CA VAL A 116 -2.18 -1.10 9.09
C VAL A 116 -3.26 -0.54 8.15
N ARG A 117 -3.54 -1.25 7.05
CA ARG A 117 -4.56 -0.86 6.07
C ARG A 117 -5.98 -0.95 6.61
N ARG A 118 -6.27 -1.97 7.45
CA ARG A 118 -7.58 -2.16 8.10
C ARG A 118 -7.85 -1.12 9.19
N ALA A 119 -6.82 -0.69 9.91
CA ALA A 119 -6.88 0.30 10.97
C ALA A 119 -7.12 1.73 10.48
N LEU A 120 -6.94 2.01 9.18
CA LEU A 120 -7.08 3.35 8.63
C LEU A 120 -8.49 3.94 8.77
N SER A 121 -9.52 3.19 8.40
CA SER A 121 -10.91 3.65 8.48
C SER A 121 -11.33 4.09 9.90
N PRO A 122 -11.06 3.31 10.98
CA PRO A 122 -11.34 3.77 12.33
C PRO A 122 -10.42 4.92 12.77
N ALA A 123 -9.12 4.90 12.43
CA ALA A 123 -8.18 5.95 12.79
C ALA A 123 -8.57 7.35 12.26
N MET A 124 -9.20 7.41 11.09
CA MET A 124 -9.62 8.68 10.50
C MET A 124 -10.72 9.41 11.28
N LYS A 125 -11.55 8.70 12.06
CA LYS A 125 -12.75 9.27 12.71
C LYS A 125 -12.46 10.39 13.72
N LYS A 126 -11.23 10.50 14.22
CA LYS A 126 -10.84 11.58 15.15
C LYS A 126 -10.55 12.92 14.46
N PHE A 127 -10.41 12.93 13.14
CA PHE A 127 -10.03 14.13 12.38
C PHE A 127 -11.23 14.90 11.80
N GLY A 128 -12.45 14.43 12.04
CA GLY A 128 -13.65 15.10 11.55
C GLY A 128 -14.91 14.29 11.87
N SER A 129 -16.03 14.99 12.00
CA SER A 129 -17.35 14.39 12.18
C SER A 129 -18.01 14.05 10.84
N LEU A 130 -17.63 14.79 9.80
CA LEU A 130 -18.08 14.58 8.44
C LEU A 130 -16.91 14.06 7.59
N LYS A 131 -17.17 12.97 6.87
CA LYS A 131 -16.23 12.35 5.95
C LYS A 131 -16.77 12.48 4.53
N LEU A 132 -16.17 13.35 3.73
CA LEU A 132 -16.44 13.39 2.29
C LEU A 132 -15.52 12.37 1.61
N ASN A 133 -16.12 11.38 0.95
CA ASN A 133 -15.40 10.30 0.28
C ASN A 133 -15.56 10.47 -1.23
N GLU A 134 -14.44 10.54 -1.92
CA GLU A 134 -14.38 10.49 -3.37
C GLU A 134 -13.59 9.24 -3.79
N ASP A 135 -14.02 8.62 -4.88
CA ASP A 135 -13.38 7.42 -5.43
C ASP A 135 -12.95 7.72 -6.87
N VAL A 136 -11.64 7.93 -7.06
CA VAL A 136 -11.09 8.52 -8.28
C VAL A 136 -10.11 7.55 -8.93
N VAL A 137 -10.16 7.44 -10.26
CA VAL A 137 -9.21 6.66 -11.05
C VAL A 137 -8.39 7.58 -11.94
N VAL A 138 -7.07 7.45 -11.88
CA VAL A 138 -6.11 8.15 -12.75
C VAL A 138 -5.11 7.15 -13.33
N PRO A 139 -4.38 7.48 -14.42
CA PRO A 139 -3.24 6.67 -14.81
C PRO A 139 -2.27 6.50 -13.64
N ARG A 140 -1.75 5.28 -13.43
CA ARG A 140 -0.87 4.93 -12.30
C ARG A 140 0.29 5.91 -12.10
N SER A 141 0.86 6.41 -13.19
CA SER A 141 1.94 7.41 -13.18
C SER A 141 1.53 8.79 -12.67
N ARG A 142 0.22 9.10 -12.62
CA ARG A 142 -0.35 10.36 -12.14
C ARG A 142 -0.93 10.27 -10.73
N VAL A 143 -0.89 9.10 -10.07
CA VAL A 143 -1.28 8.98 -8.65
C VAL A 143 -0.50 9.96 -7.75
N PRO A 144 0.82 10.15 -7.89
CA PRO A 144 1.53 11.14 -7.09
C PRO A 144 1.02 12.57 -7.32
N GLU A 145 0.72 12.94 -8.57
CA GLU A 145 0.17 14.25 -8.89
C GLU A 145 -1.23 14.43 -8.29
N LEU A 146 -2.08 13.40 -8.34
CA LEU A 146 -3.40 13.44 -7.70
C LEU A 146 -3.26 13.75 -6.20
N VAL A 147 -2.43 12.99 -5.47
CA VAL A 147 -2.23 13.14 -4.02
C VAL A 147 -1.70 14.54 -3.69
N GLU A 148 -0.67 15.02 -4.40
CA GLU A 148 -0.12 16.37 -4.24
C GLU A 148 -1.20 17.46 -4.40
N ARG A 149 -2.07 17.34 -5.42
CA ARG A 149 -3.14 18.32 -5.68
C ARG A 149 -4.28 18.26 -4.65
N VAL A 150 -4.62 17.07 -4.16
CA VAL A 150 -5.63 16.93 -3.11
C VAL A 150 -5.11 17.51 -1.79
N GLU A 151 -3.83 17.28 -1.45
CA GLU A 151 -3.21 17.92 -0.29
C GLU A 151 -3.20 19.45 -0.39
N GLU A 152 -2.95 20.01 -1.59
CA GLU A 152 -3.10 21.45 -1.86
C GLU A 152 -4.54 21.94 -1.64
N ILE A 153 -5.55 21.19 -2.06
CA ILE A 153 -6.96 21.50 -1.79
C ILE A 153 -7.22 21.49 -0.28
N GLY A 154 -6.77 20.45 0.43
CA GLY A 154 -6.91 20.34 1.89
C GLY A 154 -6.32 21.54 2.61
N ARG A 155 -5.09 21.94 2.27
CA ARG A 155 -4.43 23.13 2.85
C ARG A 155 -5.20 24.43 2.57
N ARG A 156 -5.69 24.63 1.36
CA ARG A 156 -6.45 25.85 0.99
C ARG A 156 -7.76 25.98 1.77
N HIS A 157 -8.39 24.86 2.11
CA HIS A 157 -9.67 24.83 2.83
C HIS A 157 -9.53 24.50 4.32
N ASN A 158 -8.30 24.38 4.84
CA ASN A 158 -8.01 23.95 6.21
C ASN A 158 -8.72 22.65 6.60
N THR A 159 -8.64 21.65 5.71
CA THR A 159 -9.30 20.36 5.83
C THR A 159 -8.25 19.25 5.88
N PHE A 160 -8.40 18.31 6.81
CA PHE A 160 -7.49 17.17 6.88
C PHE A 160 -7.82 16.19 5.76
N VAL A 161 -6.80 15.79 5.01
CA VAL A 161 -6.94 14.94 3.82
C VAL A 161 -6.22 13.64 4.04
N VAL A 162 -6.85 12.54 3.65
CA VAL A 162 -6.26 11.20 3.68
C VAL A 162 -6.50 10.50 2.36
N ASN A 163 -5.42 10.00 1.76
CA ASN A 163 -5.45 9.28 0.49
C ASN A 163 -4.92 7.86 0.67
N PHE A 164 -5.68 6.89 0.16
CA PHE A 164 -5.27 5.49 0.12
C PHE A 164 -6.04 4.75 -0.97
N GLY A 165 -5.53 3.62 -1.45
CA GLY A 165 -6.26 2.81 -2.42
C GLY A 165 -5.38 1.87 -3.22
N HIS A 166 -5.93 1.38 -4.32
CA HIS A 166 -5.31 0.42 -5.22
C HIS A 166 -4.37 1.15 -6.21
N ALA A 167 -3.12 1.36 -5.82
CA ALA A 167 -2.13 1.97 -6.72
C ALA A 167 -1.85 1.11 -7.98
N GLY A 168 -2.14 -0.19 -7.92
CA GLY A 168 -1.96 -1.14 -9.02
C GLY A 168 -2.80 -0.84 -10.26
N ASP A 169 -3.97 -0.23 -10.11
CA ASP A 169 -4.85 0.19 -11.20
C ASP A 169 -5.09 1.72 -11.23
N GLY A 170 -4.59 2.44 -10.21
CA GLY A 170 -4.68 3.90 -10.11
C GLY A 170 -5.96 4.39 -9.47
N ASN A 171 -6.74 3.51 -8.84
CA ASN A 171 -7.88 3.85 -8.00
C ASN A 171 -7.41 4.34 -6.63
N ILE A 172 -7.82 5.56 -6.25
CA ILE A 172 -7.47 6.20 -4.99
C ILE A 172 -8.74 6.74 -4.33
N HIS A 173 -8.96 6.33 -3.09
CA HIS A 173 -9.96 6.93 -2.22
C HIS A 173 -9.42 8.21 -1.62
N VAL A 174 -10.04 9.32 -2.00
CA VAL A 174 -9.71 10.66 -1.55
C VAL A 174 -10.69 11.05 -0.45
N ASN A 175 -10.19 11.31 0.76
CA ASN A 175 -11.03 11.55 1.92
C ASN A 175 -10.73 12.93 2.50
N PHE A 176 -11.77 13.76 2.62
CA PHE A 176 -11.70 15.04 3.32
C PHE A 176 -12.44 14.91 4.66
N MET A 177 -11.75 15.23 5.74
CA MET A 177 -12.24 15.15 7.12
C MET A 177 -12.58 16.56 7.63
N CYS A 178 -13.86 16.80 7.92
CA CYS A 178 -14.43 18.09 8.33
C CYS A 178 -15.14 18.04 9.69
#